data_AF-A0A1I7ARL6-F1
#
_entry.id   AF-A0A1I7ARL6-F1
#
_cell.length_a   1.000
_cell.length_b   1.000
_cell.length_c   1.000
_cell.angle_alpha   90.00
_cell.angle_beta   90.00
_cell.angle_gamma   90.00
#
_symmetry.space_group_name_H-M   'P 1'
#
loop_
_entity.id
_entity.type
_entity.pdbx_description
1 polymer ?
#
loop_
_entity_poly.entity_id
_entity_poly.type
_entity_poly.pdbx_seq_one_letter_code
_entity_poly.pdbx_strand_id
1 'polypeptide(L)'
;MTPPPSAWHDLALHWHAHVDLRASCSRSRRRRRPVAVLFTPRAAAAWMAGTVQRYRSEAVAVRYNAATGPAPADSESRDNCHDHHLLSLGYPLDALILTTTGELYLHLDPLGPRECPYHRPERPERHDSGGNHVL
;
A
#
# COMPACT_ATOMS: atom_id res chain seq x y z
N MET A 1 19.21 -7.16 17.77
CA MET A 1 17.97 -7.56 17.07
C MET A 1 18.10 -7.10 15.63
N THR A 2 18.25 -8.02 14.69
CA THR A 2 18.22 -7.72 13.26
C THR A 2 16.75 -7.49 12.88
N PRO A 3 16.38 -6.38 12.22
CA PRO A 3 15.01 -6.21 11.76
C PRO A 3 14.63 -7.36 10.82
N PRO A 4 13.37 -7.83 10.84
CA PRO A 4 12.92 -8.85 9.91
C PRO A 4 13.16 -8.38 8.47
N PRO A 5 13.47 -9.29 7.53
CA PRO A 5 13.68 -8.93 6.13
C PRO A 5 12.44 -8.22 5.61
N SER A 6 12.63 -6.98 5.18
CA SER A 6 11.59 -6.16 4.59
C SER A 6 11.48 -6.52 3.11
N ALA A 7 10.67 -7.54 2.80
CA ALA A 7 10.44 -7.99 1.42
C ALA A 7 10.08 -6.83 0.49
N TRP A 8 9.42 -5.79 1.00
CA TRP A 8 9.14 -4.58 0.22
C TRP A 8 10.38 -3.85 -0.28
N HIS A 9 11.42 -3.75 0.55
CA HIS A 9 12.66 -3.07 0.21
C HIS A 9 13.46 -3.91 -0.79
N ASP A 10 13.57 -5.22 -0.51
CA ASP A 10 14.31 -6.16 -1.37
C ASP A 10 13.71 -6.28 -2.77
N LEU A 11 12.37 -6.19 -2.85
CA LEU A 11 11.62 -6.22 -4.11
C LEU A 11 11.35 -4.82 -4.69
N ALA A 12 11.84 -3.76 -4.03
CA ALA A 12 11.61 -2.37 -4.38
C ALA A 12 10.13 -2.06 -4.71
N LEU A 13 9.23 -2.53 -3.84
CA LEU A 13 7.78 -2.42 -4.01
C LEU A 13 7.30 -1.00 -3.74
N HIS A 14 6.36 -0.56 -4.58
CA HIS A 14 5.49 0.58 -4.31
C HIS A 14 4.03 0.10 -4.24
N TRP A 15 3.17 0.87 -3.56
CA TRP A 15 1.75 0.56 -3.43
C TRP A 15 0.93 1.50 -4.29
N HIS A 16 0.20 0.92 -5.22
CA HIS A 16 -0.79 1.63 -6.00
C HIS A 16 -2.11 1.62 -5.24
N ALA A 17 -2.56 2.81 -4.84
CA ALA A 17 -3.81 2.99 -4.16
C ALA A 17 -4.95 3.17 -5.16
N HIS A 18 -6.05 2.48 -4.95
CA HIS A 18 -7.27 2.58 -5.77
C HIS A 18 -8.50 2.70 -4.87
N VAL A 19 -9.48 3.43 -5.38
CA VAL A 19 -10.80 3.59 -4.79
C VAL A 19 -11.82 3.29 -5.89
N ASP A 20 -12.65 2.29 -5.69
CA ASP A 20 -13.64 1.82 -6.66
C ASP A 20 -15.04 1.77 -6.05
N LEU A 21 -16.08 1.98 -6.87
CA LEU A 21 -17.48 1.78 -6.48
C LEU A 21 -17.97 0.34 -6.74
N ARG A 22 -17.09 -0.51 -7.25
CA ARG A 22 -17.38 -1.92 -7.59
C ARG A 22 -16.15 -2.75 -7.29
N ALA A 23 -16.37 -3.99 -6.85
CA ALA A 23 -15.30 -4.96 -6.68
C ALA A 23 -14.47 -5.07 -7.98
N SER A 24 -13.16 -4.99 -7.84
CA SER A 24 -12.21 -5.16 -8.94
C SER A 24 -11.11 -6.13 -8.55
N CYS A 25 -10.40 -6.68 -9.53
CA CYS A 25 -9.23 -7.52 -9.27
C CYS A 25 -7.94 -6.74 -9.53
N SER A 26 -6.83 -7.15 -8.88
CA SER A 26 -5.53 -6.49 -9.01
C SER A 26 -5.09 -6.35 -10.47
N ARG A 27 -5.33 -7.38 -11.30
CA ARG A 27 -4.99 -7.37 -12.73
C ARG A 27 -5.70 -6.26 -13.51
N SER A 28 -6.97 -5.95 -13.20
CA SER A 28 -7.68 -4.86 -13.88
C SER A 28 -7.23 -3.49 -13.36
N ARG A 29 -6.94 -3.37 -12.05
CA ARG A 29 -6.40 -2.15 -11.43
C ARG A 29 -5.03 -1.74 -11.97
N ARG A 30 -4.13 -2.70 -12.24
CA ARG A 30 -2.79 -2.43 -12.82
C ARG A 30 -2.83 -1.68 -14.16
N ARG A 31 -3.93 -1.76 -14.90
CA ARG A 31 -4.11 -1.05 -16.18
C ARG A 31 -4.72 0.35 -16.03
N ARG A 32 -5.10 0.74 -14.81
CA ARG A 32 -5.74 2.01 -14.49
C ARG A 32 -4.76 2.88 -13.71
N ARG A 33 -4.92 4.20 -13.86
CA ARG A 33 -4.15 5.16 -13.06
C ARG A 33 -4.56 5.02 -11.58
N PRO A 34 -3.62 4.81 -10.65
CA PRO A 34 -3.94 4.80 -9.23
C PRO A 34 -4.31 6.21 -8.75
N VAL A 35 -5.08 6.30 -7.67
CA VAL A 35 -5.41 7.58 -7.03
C VAL A 35 -4.20 8.14 -6.27
N ALA A 36 -3.31 7.27 -5.80
CA ALA A 36 -2.03 7.62 -5.20
C ALA A 36 -1.00 6.51 -5.43
N VAL A 37 0.27 6.88 -5.49
CA VAL A 37 1.40 5.96 -5.47
C VAL A 37 2.16 6.20 -4.18
N LEU A 38 2.32 5.16 -3.39
CA LEU A 38 2.87 5.21 -2.04
C LEU A 38 4.18 4.44 -2.06
N PHE A 39 5.26 5.08 -1.63
CA PHE A 39 6.62 4.55 -1.80
C PHE A 39 7.14 3.80 -0.57
N THR A 40 6.38 3.80 0.53
CA THR A 40 6.76 3.11 1.77
C THR A 40 5.56 2.41 2.41
N PRO A 41 5.77 1.32 3.17
CA PRO A 41 4.71 0.67 3.93
C PRO A 41 4.01 1.63 4.90
N ARG A 42 4.76 2.58 5.49
CA ARG A 42 4.20 3.58 6.42
C ARG A 42 3.25 4.54 5.70
N ALA A 43 3.63 5.04 4.52
CA ALA A 43 2.78 5.92 3.72
C ALA A 43 1.52 5.17 3.24
N ALA A 44 1.67 3.90 2.86
CA ALA A 44 0.58 3.02 2.49
C ALA A 44 -0.43 2.79 3.63
N ALA A 45 0.05 2.45 4.83
CA ALA A 45 -0.81 2.28 6.01
C ALA A 45 -1.53 3.58 6.41
N ALA A 46 -0.81 4.71 6.40
CA ALA A 46 -1.39 6.03 6.69
C ALA A 46 -2.47 6.44 5.69
N TRP A 47 -2.28 6.13 4.40
CA TRP A 47 -3.30 6.39 3.38
C TRP A 47 -4.56 5.56 3.62
N MET A 48 -4.43 4.27 3.97
CA MET A 48 -5.58 3.41 4.27
C MET A 48 -6.36 3.95 5.47
N ALA A 49 -5.68 4.19 6.60
CA ALA A 49 -6.31 4.71 7.81
C ALA A 49 -6.96 6.08 7.58
N GLY A 50 -6.27 6.99 6.88
CA GLY A 50 -6.80 8.32 6.56
C GLY A 50 -8.01 8.27 5.64
N THR A 51 -8.01 7.37 4.65
CA THR A 51 -9.14 7.20 3.73
C THR A 51 -10.34 6.60 4.46
N VAL A 52 -10.16 5.57 5.28
CA VAL A 52 -11.25 5.02 6.11
C VAL A 52 -11.80 6.08 7.06
N GLN A 53 -10.93 6.82 7.75
CA GLN A 53 -11.34 7.87 8.68
C GLN A 53 -12.12 8.99 7.98
N ARG A 54 -11.80 9.31 6.72
CA ARG A 54 -12.54 10.30 5.90
C ARG A 54 -13.99 9.90 5.67
N TYR A 55 -14.28 8.61 5.48
CA TYR A 55 -15.63 8.11 5.22
C TYR A 55 -16.35 7.64 6.47
N ARG A 56 -15.74 7.77 7.65
CA ARG A 56 -16.26 7.23 8.91
C ARG A 56 -17.65 7.75 9.28
N SER A 57 -17.99 8.99 8.95
CA SER A 57 -19.31 9.58 9.23
C SER A 57 -20.43 9.00 8.37
N GLU A 58 -20.10 8.43 7.22
CA GLU A 58 -21.05 7.84 6.26
C GLU A 58 -21.02 6.31 6.30
N ALA A 59 -19.98 5.74 6.91
CA ALA A 59 -19.75 4.31 7.02
C ALA A 59 -20.75 3.68 8.01
N VAL A 60 -21.53 2.74 7.49
CA VAL A 60 -22.32 1.80 8.29
C VAL A 60 -21.41 0.70 8.84
N ALA A 61 -20.45 0.24 8.05
CA ALA A 61 -19.45 -0.75 8.47
C ALA A 61 -18.18 -0.62 7.62
N VAL A 62 -17.06 -1.08 8.17
CA VAL A 62 -15.78 -1.21 7.45
C VAL A 62 -15.31 -2.65 7.59
N ARG A 63 -15.05 -3.31 6.47
CA ARG A 63 -14.59 -4.69 6.40
C ARG A 63 -13.21 -4.71 5.77
N TYR A 64 -12.29 -5.45 6.38
CA TYR A 64 -10.93 -5.57 5.88
C TYR A 64 -10.69 -7.01 5.41
N ASN A 65 -10.21 -7.21 4.18
CA ASN A 65 -9.81 -8.55 3.79
C ASN A 65 -8.33 -8.78 4.07
N ALA A 66 -8.03 -9.99 4.57
CA ALA A 66 -6.68 -10.47 4.65
C ALA A 66 -6.18 -10.81 3.24
N ALA A 67 -4.92 -10.48 2.97
CA ALA A 67 -4.23 -10.65 1.70
C ALA A 67 -4.18 -12.10 1.14
N THR A 68 -4.66 -13.10 1.90
CA THR A 68 -4.44 -14.53 1.66
C THR A 68 -5.69 -15.35 1.31
N GLY A 69 -6.84 -14.74 1.02
CA GLY A 69 -8.05 -15.49 0.61
C GLY A 69 -9.16 -15.50 1.67
N PRO A 70 -10.29 -16.17 1.40
CA PRO A 70 -11.60 -15.65 1.79
C PRO A 70 -11.94 -15.93 3.25
N ALA A 71 -12.08 -14.88 4.03
CA ALA A 71 -13.36 -14.39 4.54
C ALA A 71 -13.11 -12.98 5.07
N PRO A 72 -13.98 -11.99 4.77
CA PRO A 72 -13.95 -10.73 5.48
C PRO A 72 -14.28 -11.07 6.92
N ALA A 73 -13.29 -11.02 7.81
CA ALA A 73 -13.60 -11.00 9.23
C ALA A 73 -14.29 -9.67 9.49
N ASP A 74 -15.41 -9.70 10.20
CA ASP A 74 -16.03 -8.50 10.77
C ASP A 74 -15.14 -8.02 11.94
N SER A 75 -13.87 -7.75 11.65
CA SER A 75 -12.89 -7.28 12.62
C SER A 75 -12.96 -5.75 12.67
N GLU A 76 -13.65 -5.26 13.71
CA GLU A 76 -13.90 -3.83 13.92
C GLU A 76 -12.64 -2.99 14.21
N SER A 77 -11.46 -3.59 14.36
CA SER A 77 -10.23 -2.80 14.46
C SER A 77 -9.06 -3.45 13.74
N ARG A 78 -8.75 -2.90 12.57
CA ARG A 78 -7.45 -3.06 11.94
C ARG A 78 -6.54 -1.93 12.42
N ASP A 79 -5.47 -2.28 13.12
CA ASP A 79 -4.49 -1.31 13.61
C ASP A 79 -3.50 -0.95 12.50
N ASN A 80 -3.17 0.34 12.40
CA ASN A 80 -2.13 0.89 11.51
C ASN A 80 -0.78 0.15 11.66
N CYS A 81 -0.46 -0.34 12.86
CA CYS A 81 0.75 -1.15 13.08
C CYS A 81 0.68 -2.50 12.35
N HIS A 82 -0.50 -3.13 12.37
CA HIS A 82 -0.74 -4.39 11.65
C HIS A 82 -0.67 -4.18 10.14
N ASP A 83 -1.22 -3.07 9.63
CA ASP A 83 -1.11 -2.69 8.22
C ASP A 83 0.32 -2.47 7.80
N HIS A 84 1.05 -1.67 8.57
CA HIS A 84 2.45 -1.43 8.32
C HIS A 84 3.26 -2.74 8.26
N HIS A 85 2.98 -3.68 9.16
CA HIS A 85 3.62 -4.99 9.17
C HIS A 85 3.33 -5.79 7.89
N LEU A 86 2.06 -5.96 7.52
CA LEU A 86 1.67 -6.68 6.30
C LEU A 86 2.25 -6.04 5.03
N LEU A 87 2.19 -4.72 4.94
CA LEU A 87 2.77 -3.97 3.83
C LEU A 87 4.29 -4.13 3.78
N SER A 88 4.97 -4.19 4.92
CA SER A 88 6.42 -4.42 4.97
C SER A 88 6.82 -5.81 4.46
N LEU A 89 5.92 -6.78 4.58
CA LEU A 89 6.08 -8.12 3.99
C LEU A 89 5.68 -8.17 2.50
N GLY A 90 5.25 -7.04 1.92
CA GLY A 90 4.86 -6.94 0.52
C GLY A 90 3.45 -7.43 0.20
N TYR A 91 2.61 -7.66 1.22
CA TYR A 91 1.23 -8.09 1.01
C TYR A 91 0.34 -6.94 0.52
N PRO A 92 -0.61 -7.21 -0.41
CA PRO A 92 -1.67 -6.26 -0.72
C PRO A 92 -2.58 -6.05 0.48
N LEU A 93 -3.22 -4.87 0.54
CA LEU A 93 -4.31 -4.64 1.49
C LEU A 93 -5.55 -4.16 0.74
N ASP A 94 -6.71 -4.50 1.28
CA ASP A 94 -7.96 -3.91 0.84
C ASP A 94 -8.92 -3.69 2.03
N ALA A 95 -9.89 -2.83 1.78
CA ALA A 95 -11.00 -2.56 2.68
C ALA A 95 -12.27 -2.30 1.87
N LEU A 96 -13.41 -2.68 2.42
CA LEU A 96 -14.73 -2.35 1.93
C LEU A 96 -15.42 -1.47 2.96
N ILE A 97 -15.76 -0.25 2.57
CA ILE A 97 -16.57 0.67 3.36
C ILE A 97 -18.00 0.55 2.85
N LEU A 98 -18.88 0.04 3.70
CA LEU A 98 -20.31 0.02 3.45
C LEU A 98 -20.89 1.34 3.92
N THR A 99 -21.53 2.08 3.02
CA THR A 99 -22.25 3.33 3.32
C THR A 99 -23.75 3.11 3.12
N THR A 100 -24.57 4.05 3.59
CA THR A 100 -26.02 4.02 3.34
C THR A 100 -26.37 4.15 1.85
N THR A 101 -25.48 4.73 1.05
CA THR A 101 -25.69 4.99 -0.39
C THR A 101 -25.03 3.95 -1.31
N GLY A 102 -24.24 3.03 -0.75
CA GLY A 102 -23.55 2.02 -1.54
C GLY A 102 -22.20 1.60 -0.96
N GLU A 103 -21.35 1.05 -1.81
CA GLU A 103 -20.10 0.39 -1.43
C GLU A 103 -18.88 1.15 -1.97
N LEU A 104 -17.84 1.26 -1.14
CA LEU A 104 -16.56 1.82 -1.52
C LEU A 104 -15.44 0.81 -1.26
N TYR A 105 -14.75 0.41 -2.32
CA TYR A 105 -13.66 -0.54 -2.29
C TYR A 105 -12.32 0.19 -2.31
N LEU A 106 -11.52 0.01 -1.27
CA LEU A 106 -10.16 0.51 -1.15
C LEU A 106 -9.17 -0.61 -1.44
N HIS A 107 -8.18 -0.35 -2.26
CA HIS A 107 -7.14 -1.33 -2.58
C HIS A 107 -5.75 -0.69 -2.55
N LEU A 108 -4.79 -1.41 -1.98
CA LEU A 108 -3.36 -1.15 -2.04
C LEU A 108 -2.69 -2.35 -2.70
N ASP A 109 -2.41 -2.23 -3.99
CA ASP A 109 -1.73 -3.29 -4.75
C ASP A 109 -0.21 -3.06 -4.73
N PRO A 110 0.61 -4.05 -4.34
CA PRO A 110 2.06 -3.97 -4.43
C PRO A 110 2.51 -4.19 -5.88
N LEU A 111 3.35 -3.29 -6.38
CA LEU A 111 3.94 -3.36 -7.71
C LEU A 111 5.46 -3.20 -7.61
N GLY A 112 6.20 -4.08 -8.28
CA GLY A 112 7.64 -3.98 -8.40
C GLY A 112 8.08 -2.99 -9.50
N PRO A 113 9.40 -2.76 -9.66
CA PRO A 113 9.96 -1.76 -10.57
C PRO A 113 9.50 -1.88 -12.03
N ARG A 114 9.33 -3.12 -12.52
CA ARG A 114 8.88 -3.38 -13.91
C ARG A 114 7.40 -3.10 -14.13
N GLU A 115 6.61 -3.13 -13.06
CA GLU A 115 5.15 -2.98 -13.12
C GLU A 115 4.72 -1.56 -12.77
N CYS A 116 5.52 -0.85 -11.95
CA CYS A 116 5.23 0.52 -11.52
C CYS A 116 5.83 1.54 -12.51
N PRO A 117 5.02 2.23 -13.34
CA PRO A 117 5.52 3.24 -14.28
C PRO A 117 6.06 4.50 -13.57
N TYR A 118 5.81 4.63 -12.27
CA TYR A 118 6.29 5.72 -11.42
C TYR A 118 7.56 5.35 -10.65
N HIS A 119 8.06 4.13 -10.83
CA HIS A 119 9.30 3.73 -10.20
C HIS A 119 10.44 4.54 -10.79
N ARG A 120 11.03 5.40 -9.96
CA ARG A 120 12.30 6.05 -10.26
C ARG A 120 13.35 5.25 -9.52
N PRO A 121 14.29 4.59 -10.22
CA PRO A 121 15.42 4.00 -9.53
C PRO A 121 16.10 5.11 -8.73
N GLU A 122 16.37 4.85 -7.45
CA GLU A 122 17.24 5.72 -6.67
C GLU A 122 18.55 5.83 -7.45
N ARG A 123 18.91 7.03 -7.89
CA ARG A 123 20.25 7.25 -8.42
C ARG A 123 21.19 6.96 -7.26
N PRO A 124 22.16 6.04 -7.41
CA PRO A 124 23.18 5.91 -6.38
C PRO A 124 23.81 7.29 -6.22
N GLU A 125 23.72 7.84 -5.02
CA GLU A 125 24.51 9.01 -4.66
C GLU A 125 25.96 8.63 -4.96
N ARG A 126 26.57 9.32 -5.93
CA ARG A 126 28.01 9.25 -6.10
C ARG A 126 28.58 9.79 -4.80
N HIS A 127 29.00 8.91 -3.92
CA HIS A 127 30.08 9.23 -3.01
C HIS A 127 31.29 9.56 -3.90
N ASP A 128 31.40 10.83 -4.30
CA ASP A 128 32.69 11.40 -4.65
C ASP A 128 33.53 11.38 -3.38
N SER A 129 34.14 10.22 -3.12
CA SER A 129 35.31 10.13 -2.25
C SER A 129 36.38 10.98 -2.91
N GLY A 130 36.45 12.25 -2.50
CA GLY A 130 37.54 13.16 -2.79
C GLY A 130 38.85 12.53 -2.31
N GLY A 131 39.49 11.78 -3.19
CA GLY A 131 40.88 11.37 -3.06
C GLY A 131 41.75 12.58 -3.36
N ASN A 132 42.24 13.21 -2.30
CA ASN A 132 43.16 14.32 -2.32
C ASN A 132 44.31 14.12 -3.33
N HIS A 133 44.49 15.12 -4.20
CA HIS A 133 45.81 15.46 -4.71
C HIS A 133 46.70 15.91 -3.55
N VAL A 134 47.81 15.21 -3.33
CA VAL A 134 49.06 15.82 -2.84
C VAL A 134 50.21 15.20 -3.63
N LEU A 135 51.09 16.09 -4.08
CA LEU A 135 52.28 15.91 -4.92
C LEU A 135 53.29 14.90 -4.37
#